data_AF-A0A957C665-F1
#
_entry.id   AF-A0A957C665-F1
#
_cell.length_a   1.000
_cell.length_b   1.000
_cell.length_c   1.000
_cell.angle_alpha   90.00
_cell.angle_beta   90.00
_cell.angle_gamma   90.00
#
_symmetry.space_group_name_H-M   'P 1'
#
loop_
_entity.id
_entity.type
_entity.pdbx_description
1 polymer ?
#
loop_
_entity_poly.entity_id
_entity_poly.type
_entity_poly.pdbx_seq_one_letter_code
_entity_poly.pdbx_strand_id
1 'polypeptide(L)'
;ILQAEAQHEAAWEFLFDRYGLTLPEAPEFDIPAFASLQDACAAAAAAEIANFDLYDQQLEAFADYPDIYQIVLALRNASEFNHLPAFENCAG
;
A
#
# COMPACT_ATOMS: atom_id res chain seq x y z
N ILE A 1 -0.81 4.97 10.04
CA ILE A 1 -0.30 4.82 8.67
C ILE A 1 1.08 4.17 8.68
N LEU A 2 2.16 4.79 9.17
CA LEU A 2 3.50 4.13 9.23
C LEU A 2 3.50 2.71 9.84
N GLN A 3 2.86 2.51 10.98
CA GLN A 3 2.74 1.18 11.59
C GLN A 3 1.89 0.21 10.75
N ALA A 4 0.88 0.71 10.04
CA ALA A 4 0.04 -0.10 9.16
C ALA A 4 0.82 -0.51 7.90
N GLU A 5 1.62 0.39 7.32
CA GLU A 5 2.48 0.04 6.19
C GLU A 5 3.53 -1.02 6.53
N ALA A 6 4.12 -0.97 7.72
CA ALA A 6 5.00 -2.03 8.20
C ALA A 6 4.27 -3.39 8.33
N GLN A 7 2.97 -3.37 8.66
CA GLN A 7 2.15 -4.59 8.68
C GLN A 7 1.79 -5.06 7.27
N HIS A 8 1.59 -4.15 6.31
CA HIS A 8 1.39 -4.48 4.90
C HIS A 8 2.63 -5.18 4.32
N GLU A 9 3.82 -4.64 4.58
CA GLU A 9 5.09 -5.24 4.20
C GLU A 9 5.23 -6.66 4.78
N ALA A 10 5.02 -6.83 6.09
CA ALA A 10 5.07 -8.14 6.73
C ALA A 10 4.07 -9.16 6.16
N ALA A 11 2.90 -8.70 5.68
CA ALA A 11 1.92 -9.57 5.04
C ALA A 11 2.41 -10.08 3.67
N TRP A 12 3.11 -9.22 2.91
CA TRP A 12 3.80 -9.63 1.68
C TRP A 12 4.95 -10.59 1.98
N GLU A 13 5.79 -10.30 2.97
CA GLU A 13 6.89 -11.17 3.36
C GLU A 13 6.39 -12.58 3.74
N PHE A 14 5.28 -12.64 4.49
CA PHE A 14 4.63 -13.89 4.84
C PHE A 14 4.18 -14.68 3.59
N LEU A 15 3.60 -14.02 2.59
CA LEU A 15 3.21 -14.70 1.34
C LEU A 15 4.44 -15.24 0.59
N PHE A 16 5.51 -14.45 0.49
CA PHE A 16 6.74 -14.92 -0.15
C PHE A 16 7.32 -16.15 0.54
N ASP A 17 7.43 -16.14 1.88
CA ASP A 17 7.89 -17.28 2.66
C ASP A 17 6.97 -18.50 2.48
N ARG A 18 5.65 -18.30 2.56
CA ARG A 18 4.63 -19.36 2.39
C ARG A 18 4.75 -20.10 1.06
N TYR A 19 5.09 -19.39 -0.02
CA TYR A 19 5.26 -19.97 -1.35
C TYR A 19 6.72 -20.35 -1.68
N GLY A 20 7.66 -20.18 -0.73
CA GLY A 20 9.07 -20.49 -0.94
C GLY A 20 9.75 -19.60 -1.98
N LEU A 21 9.27 -18.35 -2.13
CA LEU A 21 9.81 -17.35 -3.04
C LEU A 21 10.85 -16.48 -2.33
N THR A 22 11.90 -16.11 -3.04
CA THR A 22 12.88 -15.16 -2.52
C THR A 22 12.32 -13.74 -2.56
N LEU A 23 12.49 -13.00 -1.46
CA LEU A 23 12.12 -11.58 -1.41
C LEU A 23 12.93 -10.78 -2.45
N PRO A 24 12.31 -9.83 -3.17
CA PRO A 24 13.03 -8.93 -4.03
C PRO A 24 13.94 -8.00 -3.21
N GLU A 25 15.04 -7.54 -3.81
CA GLU A 25 15.83 -6.48 -3.21
C GLU A 25 15.01 -5.18 -3.13
N ALA A 26 15.11 -4.48 -2.00
CA ALA A 26 14.45 -3.20 -1.83
C ALA A 26 15.04 -2.17 -2.83
N PRO A 27 14.22 -1.57 -3.70
CA PRO A 27 14.70 -0.53 -4.60
C PRO A 27 15.13 0.73 -3.83
N GLU A 28 16.12 1.43 -4.37
CA GLU A 28 16.49 2.77 -3.90
C GLU A 28 15.52 3.81 -4.49
N PHE A 29 15.09 4.76 -3.65
CA PHE A 29 14.20 5.84 -4.06
C PHE A 29 14.77 7.20 -3.67
N ASP A 30 14.63 8.17 -4.59
CA ASP A 30 14.80 9.58 -4.27
C ASP A 30 13.58 10.07 -3.50
N ILE A 31 13.77 10.40 -2.22
CA ILE A 31 12.68 10.93 -1.38
C ILE A 31 12.51 12.43 -1.70
N PRO A 32 11.34 12.86 -2.22
CA PRO A 32 11.11 14.26 -2.52
C PRO A 32 11.05 15.11 -1.26
N ALA A 33 11.56 16.34 -1.35
CA ALA A 33 11.30 17.37 -0.35
C ALA A 33 9.98 18.08 -0.67
N PHE A 34 9.18 18.34 0.35
CA PHE A 34 7.92 19.07 0.23
C PHE A 34 8.05 20.45 0.87
N ALA A 35 7.39 21.46 0.28
CA ALA A 35 7.42 22.84 0.77
C ALA A 35 6.60 23.03 2.06
N SER A 36 5.63 22.15 2.31
CA SER A 36 4.78 22.16 3.49
C SER A 36 4.29 20.76 3.86
N LEU A 37 3.72 20.63 5.06
CA LEU A 37 3.05 19.39 5.48
C LEU A 37 1.82 19.11 4.61
N GLN A 38 1.09 20.16 4.23
CA GLN A 38 -0.08 20.06 3.35
C GLN A 38 0.30 19.47 2.00
N ASP A 39 1.39 19.94 1.39
CA ASP A 39 1.89 19.40 0.12
C ASP A 39 2.30 17.92 0.24
N ALA A 40 2.96 17.56 1.35
CA ALA A 40 3.32 16.17 1.63
C ALA A 40 2.08 15.28 1.81
N CYS A 41 1.06 15.77 2.52
CA CYS A 41 -0.20 15.04 2.71
C CYS A 41 -1.02 14.93 1.42
N ALA A 42 -1.02 15.96 0.55
CA ALA A 42 -1.65 15.88 -0.76
C ALA A 42 -0.96 14.85 -1.67
N ALA A 43 0.38 14.82 -1.65
CA ALA A 43 1.15 13.80 -2.38
C ALA A 43 0.88 12.38 -1.82
N ALA A 44 0.78 12.24 -0.50
CA ALA A 44 0.43 10.98 0.13
C ALA A 44 -1.00 10.52 -0.21
N ALA A 45 -1.98 11.43 -0.25
CA ALA A 45 -3.33 11.10 -0.70
C ALA A 45 -3.35 10.57 -2.15
N ALA A 46 -2.61 11.23 -3.05
CA ALA A 46 -2.45 10.75 -4.42
C ALA A 46 -1.76 9.38 -4.48
N ALA A 47 -0.79 9.12 -3.60
CA ALA A 47 -0.14 7.82 -3.50
C ALA A 47 -1.12 6.73 -3.01
N GLU A 48 -1.98 7.00 -2.03
CA GLU A 48 -2.99 6.04 -1.57
C GLU A 48 -4.02 5.70 -2.66
N ILE A 49 -4.38 6.67 -3.51
CA ILE A 49 -5.22 6.43 -4.69
C ILE A 49 -4.54 5.45 -5.64
N ALA A 50 -3.30 5.75 -6.02
CA ALA A 50 -2.52 4.87 -6.88
C ALA A 50 -2.32 3.47 -6.25
N ASN A 51 -2.23 3.39 -4.92
CA ASN A 51 -2.04 2.16 -4.18
C ASN A 51 -3.29 1.26 -4.21
N PHE A 52 -4.47 1.80 -3.91
CA PHE A 52 -5.69 0.99 -4.01
C PHE A 52 -6.01 0.62 -5.45
N ASP A 53 -5.73 1.48 -6.44
CA ASP A 53 -5.89 1.17 -7.88
C ASP A 53 -4.96 0.03 -8.32
N LEU A 54 -3.73 -0.01 -7.80
CA LEU A 54 -2.81 -1.11 -8.01
C LEU A 54 -3.35 -2.40 -7.40
N TYR A 55 -3.85 -2.34 -6.16
CA TYR A 55 -4.41 -3.52 -5.53
C TYR A 55 -5.69 -4.00 -6.23
N ASP A 56 -6.52 -3.12 -6.79
CA ASP A 56 -7.68 -3.50 -7.60
C ASP A 56 -7.25 -4.35 -8.81
N GLN A 57 -6.19 -3.96 -9.52
CA GLN A 57 -5.60 -4.78 -10.59
C GLN A 57 -5.07 -6.12 -10.08
N GLN A 58 -4.46 -6.14 -8.89
CA GLN A 58 -3.97 -7.38 -8.27
C GLN A 58 -5.10 -8.31 -7.84
N LEU A 59 -6.23 -7.78 -7.36
CA LEU A 59 -7.40 -8.58 -7.00
C LEU A 59 -7.95 -9.34 -8.21
N GLU A 60 -7.94 -8.73 -9.39
CA GLU A 60 -8.27 -9.42 -10.64
C GLU A 60 -7.27 -10.55 -10.94
N ALA A 61 -5.97 -10.27 -10.82
CA ALA A 61 -4.92 -11.25 -11.07
C ALA A 61 -4.92 -12.43 -10.07
N PHE A 62 -5.35 -12.18 -8.84
CA PHE A 62 -5.34 -13.17 -7.76
C PHE A 62 -6.71 -13.79 -7.46
N ALA A 63 -7.70 -13.61 -8.34
CA ALA A 63 -9.06 -14.12 -8.13
C ALA A 63 -9.13 -15.62 -7.81
N ASP A 64 -8.24 -16.43 -8.41
CA ASP A 64 -8.15 -17.88 -8.21
C ASP A 64 -7.25 -18.31 -7.04
N TYR A 65 -6.68 -17.36 -6.29
CA TYR A 65 -5.75 -17.61 -5.17
C TYR A 65 -6.32 -17.01 -3.87
N PRO A 66 -7.23 -17.71 -3.17
CA PRO A 66 -8.01 -17.12 -2.09
C PRO A 66 -7.18 -16.55 -0.93
N ASP A 67 -6.05 -17.17 -0.56
CA ASP A 67 -5.20 -16.67 0.51
C ASP A 67 -4.48 -15.36 0.14
N ILE A 68 -3.95 -15.27 -1.08
CA ILE A 68 -3.36 -14.02 -1.61
C ILE A 68 -4.45 -12.96 -1.74
N TYR A 69 -5.60 -13.30 -2.33
CA TYR A 69 -6.71 -12.39 -2.54
C TYR A 69 -7.18 -11.74 -1.24
N GLN A 70 -7.35 -12.52 -0.16
CA GLN A 70 -7.81 -11.97 1.12
C GLN A 70 -6.82 -10.97 1.72
N ILE A 71 -5.51 -11.23 1.61
CA ILE A 71 -4.48 -10.28 2.07
C ILE A 71 -4.52 -9.01 1.22
N VAL A 72 -4.47 -9.13 -0.10
CA VAL A 72 -4.51 -7.97 -1.01
C VAL A 72 -5.78 -7.14 -0.80
N LEU A 73 -6.94 -7.77 -0.59
CA LEU A 73 -8.19 -7.07 -0.30
C LEU A 73 -8.11 -6.24 1.00
N ALA A 74 -7.45 -6.76 2.03
CA ALA A 74 -7.25 -6.03 3.28
C ALA A 74 -6.36 -4.79 3.08
N LEU A 75 -5.26 -4.94 2.33
CA LEU A 75 -4.32 -3.85 2.03
C LEU A 75 -4.98 -2.76 1.16
N ARG A 76 -5.73 -3.19 0.14
CA ARG A 76 -6.57 -2.34 -0.72
C ARG A 76 -7.55 -1.50 0.09
N ASN A 77 -8.31 -2.16 0.97
CA ASN A 77 -9.31 -1.50 1.80
C ASN A 77 -8.68 -0.56 2.84
N ALA A 78 -7.49 -0.87 3.36
CA ALA A 78 -6.76 0.03 4.22
C ALA A 78 -6.35 1.32 3.48
N SER A 79 -5.88 1.19 2.25
CA SER A 79 -5.49 2.33 1.40
C SER A 79 -6.70 3.24 1.11
N GLU A 80 -7.80 2.71 0.56
CA GLU A 80 -8.97 3.53 0.19
C GLU A 80 -9.77 4.03 1.40
N PHE A 81 -10.08 3.15 2.36
CA PHE A 81 -11.08 3.48 3.39
C PHE A 81 -10.48 4.02 4.69
N ASN A 82 -9.17 3.90 4.89
CA ASN A 82 -8.50 4.38 6.10
C ASN A 82 -7.43 5.44 5.80
N HIS A 83 -6.44 5.13 4.95
CA HIS A 83 -5.29 6.02 4.74
C HIS A 83 -5.65 7.23 3.89
N LEU A 84 -6.35 7.03 2.78
CA LEU A 84 -6.74 8.11 1.88
C LEU A 84 -7.54 9.22 2.62
N PRO A 85 -8.64 8.93 3.34
CA PRO A 85 -9.38 9.97 4.08
C PRO A 85 -8.53 10.68 5.13
N ALA A 86 -7.57 9.98 5.74
CA ALA A 86 -6.67 10.57 6.73
C ALA A 86 -5.69 11.57 6.07
N PHE A 87 -5.16 11.26 4.89
CA PHE A 87 -4.30 12.17 4.15
C PHE A 87 -5.05 13.31 3.48
N GLU A 88 -6.26 13.07 2.96
CA GLU A 88 -7.15 14.14 2.47
C GLU A 88 -7.46 15.15 3.59
N ASN A 89 -7.80 14.69 4.78
CA ASN A 89 -8.01 15.57 5.94
C ASN A 89 -6.73 16.29 6.39
N CYS A 90 -5.55 15.68 6.20
CA CYS A 90 -4.27 16.33 6.52
C CYS A 90 -3.90 17.42 5.49
N ALA A 91 -4.21 17.20 4.21
CA ALA A 91 -3.93 18.14 3.12
C ALA A 91 -4.71 19.46 3.29
N GLY A 92 -5.89 19.38 3.92
CA GLY A 92 -6.75 20.52 4.27
C GLY A 92 -7.86 20.79 3.27
#